data_AF-A0A952X3K7-F1
#
_entry.id   AF-A0A952X3K7-F1
#
_cell.length_a   1.000
_cell.length_b   1.000
_cell.length_c   1.000
_cell.angle_alpha   90.00
_cell.angle_beta   90.00
_cell.angle_gamma   90.00
#
_symmetry.space_group_name_H-M   'P 1'
#
loop_
_entity.id
_entity.type
_entity.pdbx_description
1 polymer ?
#
loop_
_entity_poly.entity_id
_entity_poly.type
_entity_poly.pdbx_seq_one_letter_code
_entity_poly.pdbx_strand_id
1 'polypeptide(L)' 'MPSRSLQKQISIFLPLDDWRRVRREAARRQVPITELCRQWLRPGLDQLRRSDTDDREERPRAA' A
#
# COMPACT_ATOMS: atom_id res chain seq x y z
N MET A 1 1.87 -13.82 19.90
CA MET A 1 0.77 -13.88 18.90
C MET A 1 0.87 -12.64 18.04
N PRO A 2 1.11 -12.73 16.71
CA PRO A 2 1.12 -11.54 15.88
C PRO A 2 -0.27 -10.89 15.98
N SER A 3 -0.31 -9.60 16.32
CA SER A 3 -1.56 -8.83 16.34
C SER A 3 -2.18 -8.92 14.95
N ARG A 4 -3.34 -9.59 14.83
CA ARG A 4 -4.08 -9.65 13.57
C ARG A 4 -4.64 -8.25 13.31
N SER A 5 -3.86 -7.40 12.64
CA SER A 5 -4.36 -6.14 12.10
C SER A 5 -5.52 -6.45 11.17
N LEU A 6 -6.66 -5.79 11.36
CA LEU A 6 -7.78 -5.89 10.42
C LEU A 6 -7.31 -5.47 9.03
N GLN A 7 -7.58 -6.30 8.02
CA GLN A 7 -7.21 -6.03 6.64
C GLN A 7 -8.46 -5.68 5.84
N LYS A 8 -8.37 -4.63 5.03
CA LYS A 8 -9.40 -4.27 4.06
C LYS A 8 -9.01 -4.79 2.69
N GLN A 9 -9.95 -5.45 2.00
CA GLN A 9 -9.84 -5.75 0.59
C GLN A 9 -10.24 -4.50 -0.22
N ILE A 10 -9.41 -4.14 -1.20
CA ILE A 10 -9.65 -3.02 -2.11
C ILE A 10 -9.64 -3.52 -3.55
N SER A 11 -10.42 -2.86 -4.41
CA SER A 11 -10.39 -3.05 -5.87
C SER A 11 -9.65 -1.88 -6.50
N ILE A 12 -8.74 -2.16 -7.43
CA ILE A 12 -8.00 -1.15 -8.19
C ILE A 12 -8.42 -1.26 -9.65
N PHE A 13 -8.90 -0.16 -10.22
CA PHE A 13 -9.28 -0.08 -11.63
C PHE A 13 -8.13 0.51 -12.43
N LEU A 14 -7.73 -0.17 -13.51
CA LEU A 14 -6.65 0.24 -14.39
C LEU A 14 -7.10 0.10 -15.86
N PRO A 15 -6.58 0.92 -16.79
CA PRO A 15 -6.64 0.61 -18.21
C PRO A 15 -6.08 -0.79 -18.48
N LEU A 16 -6.65 -1.46 -19.49
CA LEU A 16 -6.29 -2.85 -19.79
C LEU A 16 -4.80 -3.03 -20.09
N ASP A 17 -4.19 -2.06 -20.76
CA ASP A 17 -2.77 -2.13 -21.11
C ASP A 17 -1.86 -1.97 -19.90
N ASP A 18 -2.24 -1.16 -18.91
CA ASP A 18 -1.51 -1.05 -17.65
C ASP A 18 -1.66 -2.33 -16.83
N TRP A 19 -2.86 -2.89 -16.76
CA TRP A 19 -3.07 -4.19 -16.13
C TRP A 19 -2.18 -5.29 -16.75
N ARG A 20 -2.07 -5.34 -18.08
CA ARG A 20 -1.20 -6.29 -18.78
C ARG A 20 0.27 -6.08 -18.39
N ARG A 21 0.72 -4.83 -18.26
CA ARG A 21 2.10 -4.52 -17.82
C ARG A 21 2.35 -5.01 -16.40
N VAL A 22 1.44 -4.75 -15.46
CA VAL A 22 1.53 -5.23 -14.07
C VAL A 22 1.59 -6.76 -14.02
N ARG A 23 0.70 -7.44 -14.76
CA ARG A 23 0.67 -8.91 -14.82
C ARG A 23 1.97 -9.50 -15.36
N ARG A 24 2.53 -8.92 -16.43
CA ARG A 24 3.83 -9.39 -16.98
C ARG A 24 4.96 -9.21 -15.99
N GLU A 25 4.98 -8.10 -15.26
CA GLU A 25 6.02 -7.82 -14.28
C GLU A 25 5.97 -8.78 -13.09
N ALA A 26 4.76 -9.12 -12.61
CA ALA A 26 4.59 -10.13 -11.57
C ALA A 26 5.09 -11.50 -12.02
N ALA A 27 4.78 -11.90 -13.27
CA ALA A 27 5.27 -13.14 -13.85
C ALA A 27 6.81 -13.15 -13.98
N ARG A 28 7.38 -12.04 -14.46
CA ARG A 28 8.84 -11.87 -14.60
C ARG A 28 9.57 -12.01 -13.26
N ARG A 29 8.98 -11.50 -12.18
CA ARG A 29 9.52 -11.60 -10.80
C ARG A 29 9.13 -12.88 -10.07
N GLN A 30 8.29 -13.73 -10.67
CA GLN A 30 7.76 -14.95 -10.07
C GLN A 30 7.06 -14.72 -8.72
N VAL A 31 6.32 -13.61 -8.59
CA VAL A 31 5.54 -13.29 -7.39
C VAL A 31 4.05 -13.17 -7.71
N PRO A 32 3.15 -13.44 -6.75
CA PRO A 32 1.74 -13.12 -6.91
C PRO A 32 1.53 -11.63 -7.21
N ILE A 33 0.59 -11.30 -8.10
CA ILE A 33 0.29 -9.90 -8.48
C ILE A 33 -0.06 -9.07 -7.24
N THR A 34 -0.81 -9.62 -6.29
CA THR A 34 -1.18 -8.94 -5.05
C THR A 34 0.03 -8.59 -4.20
N GLU A 35 1.06 -9.45 -4.19
CA GLU A 35 2.31 -9.19 -3.49
C GLU A 35 3.13 -8.10 -4.18
N LEU A 36 3.19 -8.11 -5.51
CA LEU A 36 3.80 -7.03 -6.28
C LEU A 36 3.14 -5.68 -5.98
N CYS A 37 1.80 -5.63 -5.97
CA CYS A 37 1.06 -4.41 -5.63
C CYS A 37 1.37 -3.94 -4.20
N ARG A 38 1.47 -4.84 -3.22
CA ARG A 38 1.86 -4.48 -1.84
C ARG A 38 3.28 -3.92 -1.78
N GLN A 39 4.23 -4.53 -2.47
CA GLN A 39 5.62 -4.07 -2.52
C GLN A 39 5.71 -2.65 -3.10
N TRP A 40 4.91 -2.33 -4.12
CA TRP A 40 4.87 -0.99 -4.71
C TRP A 40 4.09 0.03 -3.88
N LEU A 41 3.05 -0.38 -3.16
CA LEU A 41 2.32 0.51 -2.25
C LEU A 41 3.13 0.86 -0.99
N ARG A 42 3.97 -0.06 -0.52
CA ARG A 42 4.67 0.05 0.77
C ARG A 42 5.46 1.35 0.96
N PRO A 43 6.26 1.85 0.00
CA PRO A 43 6.97 3.12 0.16
C PRO A 43 6.02 4.31 0.39
N GLY A 44 4.92 4.38 -0.35
CA GLY A 44 3.91 5.44 -0.17
C GLY A 44 3.22 5.33 1.19
N LEU A 45 2.90 4.11 1.64
CA LEU A 45 2.34 3.89 2.97
C LEU A 45 3.32 4.27 4.09
N ASP A 46 4.60 3.97 3.92
CA ASP A 46 5.62 4.33 4.89
C ASP A 46 5.85 5.85 4.94
N GLN A 47 5.71 6.54 3.81
CA GLN A 47 5.71 8.01 3.77
C GLN A 47 4.50 8.59 4.52
N LEU A 48 3.28 8.11 4.24
CA LEU A 48 2.05 8.57 4.90
C LEU A 48 2.11 8.39 6.42
N ARG A 49 2.63 7.25 6.89
CA ARG A 49 2.78 7.00 8.34
C ARG A 49 3.71 7.98 9.03
N ARG A 50 4.77 8.45 8.34
CA ARG A 50 5.67 9.46 8.90
C ARG A 50 4.94 10.80 9.03
N SER A 51 4.21 11.21 7.99
CA SER A 51 3.39 12.42 8.03
C SER A 51 2.30 12.37 9.11
N ASP A 52 1.63 11.23 9.29
CA ASP A 52 0.62 11.05 10.35
C ASP A 52 1.21 11.18 11.78
N THR A 53 2.52 10.94 11.93
CA THR A 53 3.21 11.09 13.23
C THR A 53 3.50 12.57 13.50
N ASP A 54 3.92 13.32 12.47
CA ASP A 54 4.11 14.78 12.52
C ASP A 54 2.79 15.51 12.84
N ASP A 55 1.71 15.18 12.13
CA ASP A 55 0.38 15.80 12.33
C ASP A 55 -0.20 15.55 13.74
N ARG A 56 0.20 14.45 14.40
CA ARG A 56 -0.20 14.12 15.77
C ARG A 56 0.61 14.87 16.82
N GLU A 57 1.88 15.19 16.54
CA GLU A 57 2.71 16.02 17.40
C GLU A 57 2.33 17.49 17.31
N GLU A 58 1.87 17.96 16.15
CA GLU A 58 1.50 19.37 15.93
C GLU A 58 0.08 19.75 16.37
N ARG A 59 -0.86 18.80 16.51
CA ARG A 59 -2.20 19.11 17.05
C ARG A 59 -2.13 19.34 18.57
N PRO A 60 -2.26 20.59 19.07
CA PRO A 60 -2.42 20.79 20.51
C PRO A 60 -3.75 20.15 20.89
N ARG A 61 -3.78 19.45 22.04
CA ARG A 61 -5.05 19.11 22.68
C ARG A 61 -5.81 20.41 22.88
N ALA A 62 -6.83 20.66 22.08
CA ALA A 62 -7.81 21.69 22.36
C ALA A 62 -8.36 21.37 23.76
N ALA A 63 -8.01 22.25 24.70
CA ALA A 63 -8.48 22.20 26.08
C ALA A 63 -9.98 22.50 26.17
#